data_AF-A0AAC9IGX7-F1
#
_entry.id   AF-A0AAC9IGX7-F1
#
_cell.length_a   1.000
_cell.length_b   1.000
_cell.length_c   1.000
_cell.angle_alpha   90.00
_cell.angle_beta   90.00
_cell.angle_gamma   90.00
#
_symmetry.space_group_name_H-M   'P 1'
#
loop_
_entity.id
_entity.type
_entity.pdbx_description
1 polymer ?
#
loop_
_entity_poly.entity_id
_entity_poly.type
_entity_poly.pdbx_seq_one_letter_code
_entity_poly.pdbx_strand_id
1 'polypeptide(L)'
;MFFSTNELQHKDTLAIGLFQKSQLSGKAKEMDELHGGRITELLKEGDISSKRNQLSKFFPSPETGIKRIYFVGLGKESDYTFEEAKEVFAHLFKKLHQDKKQAVSVLLDTFIGKDLPVQDAAHALSESCLLATYELQDFKHKTNEPDRFIEFVYATTDHDTAEIQASLKVGEVYGQSVNSARTLVNMPPNMLTSSDLASYAAELAYKYEFEIEILDKEQMEELGMGGILAVNRGSTEPPKLIVLKYQGKEEWTDVIGLVGKGITYDTGGYSLKPRASMVGMKTDMGGSASVLGAMEIIGELRPEQNVIAVIASTDNMISADAMKPDDVIVSLSGKTIEVLNTDAEGRLVLADGVTYAKQHGASVLVDVATLTGGVIVALGNEITGVMTNNDELYGQFKEASEECGEMIWQLPITEKDKKRVRNSKMADLNNSPGRDGHAIMAGAFIGEFAEDTPWVHLDIAGTATTEKPSCFGPTGATGVMVRSIATFVERFEAKK
;
A
#
# COMPACT_ATOMS: atom_id res chain seq x y z
N MET A 1 17.53 -1.51 -10.32
CA MET A 1 16.99 -1.45 -11.71
C MET A 1 17.21 -0.08 -12.37
N PHE A 2 17.33 0.99 -11.59
CA PHE A 2 17.37 2.37 -12.07
C PHE A 2 18.77 2.99 -11.94
N PHE A 3 19.16 3.78 -12.92
CA PHE A 3 20.48 4.42 -13.01
C PHE A 3 20.33 5.87 -13.47
N SER A 4 20.93 6.81 -12.76
CA SER A 4 21.08 8.19 -13.23
C SER A 4 22.35 8.35 -14.07
N THR A 5 22.31 9.23 -15.07
CA THR A 5 23.46 9.45 -15.98
C THR A 5 23.41 10.81 -16.67
N ASN A 6 24.57 11.38 -16.99
CA ASN A 6 24.67 12.62 -17.77
C ASN A 6 24.69 12.37 -19.29
N GLU A 7 24.89 11.13 -19.71
CA GLU A 7 25.01 10.77 -21.12
C GLU A 7 23.91 9.78 -21.50
N LEU A 8 23.50 9.83 -22.77
CA LEU A 8 22.52 8.88 -23.28
C LEU A 8 23.10 7.47 -23.27
N GLN A 9 22.74 6.69 -22.24
CA GLN A 9 23.04 5.27 -22.18
C GLN A 9 22.10 4.48 -23.09
N HIS A 10 22.47 3.26 -23.46
CA HIS A 10 21.60 2.29 -24.15
C HIS A 10 20.70 2.85 -25.29
N LYS A 11 21.26 2.96 -26.50
CA LYS A 11 20.57 3.55 -27.66
C LYS A 11 19.48 2.68 -28.31
N ASP A 12 18.94 1.63 -27.69
CA ASP A 12 17.84 0.90 -28.35
C ASP A 12 16.50 1.63 -28.24
N THR A 13 16.19 2.20 -27.06
CA THR A 13 14.89 2.83 -26.76
C THR A 13 15.09 4.11 -25.96
N LEU A 14 14.58 5.23 -26.47
CA LEU A 14 14.59 6.53 -25.82
C LEU A 14 13.16 6.98 -25.48
N ALA A 15 12.96 7.65 -24.35
CA ALA A 15 11.70 8.29 -23.98
C ALA A 15 11.87 9.81 -23.76
N ILE A 16 10.94 10.60 -24.30
CA ILE A 16 10.96 12.07 -24.28
C ILE A 16 9.58 12.59 -23.91
N GLY A 17 9.51 13.44 -22.88
CA GLY A 17 8.30 14.15 -22.46
C GLY A 17 8.02 15.38 -23.31
N LEU A 18 6.74 15.68 -23.54
CA LEU A 18 6.28 16.80 -24.36
C LEU A 18 5.13 17.57 -23.71
N PHE A 19 5.40 18.80 -23.28
CA PHE A 19 4.36 19.75 -22.86
C PHE A 19 3.65 20.38 -24.05
N GLN A 20 2.38 20.72 -23.86
CA GLN A 20 1.60 21.45 -24.84
C GLN A 20 2.21 22.81 -25.12
N LYS A 21 2.30 23.17 -26.41
CA LYS A 21 2.80 24.46 -26.92
C LYS A 21 4.27 24.77 -26.55
N SER A 22 4.98 23.83 -25.96
CA SER A 22 6.41 23.98 -25.67
C SER A 22 7.24 23.67 -26.91
N GLN A 23 8.32 24.42 -27.10
CA GLN A 23 9.34 24.07 -28.09
C GLN A 23 10.25 22.98 -27.51
N LEU A 24 10.80 22.13 -28.37
CA LEU A 24 11.84 21.19 -27.96
C LEU A 24 13.05 21.99 -27.42
N SER A 25 13.60 21.54 -26.30
CA SER A 25 14.73 22.15 -25.62
C SER A 25 15.76 21.09 -25.21
N GLY A 26 16.96 21.53 -24.83
CA GLY A 26 18.07 20.66 -24.41
C GLY A 26 18.31 19.51 -25.39
N LYS A 27 18.53 18.30 -24.85
CA LYS A 27 18.80 17.08 -25.64
C LYS A 27 17.66 16.69 -26.58
N ALA A 28 16.40 17.06 -26.28
CA ALA A 28 15.29 16.79 -27.19
C ALA A 28 15.38 17.65 -28.46
N LYS A 29 15.90 18.88 -28.35
CA LYS A 29 16.15 19.75 -29.50
C LYS A 29 17.33 19.25 -30.33
N GLU A 30 18.42 18.86 -29.68
CA GLU A 30 19.59 18.25 -30.35
C GLU A 30 19.16 17.02 -31.18
N MET A 31 18.26 16.21 -30.63
CA MET A 31 17.67 15.08 -31.35
C MET A 31 16.84 15.49 -32.57
N ASP A 32 16.07 16.57 -32.52
CA ASP A 32 15.33 17.08 -33.67
C ASP A 32 16.25 17.66 -34.75
N GLU A 33 17.32 18.35 -34.36
CA GLU A 33 18.35 18.86 -35.27
C GLU A 33 19.06 17.71 -36.02
N LEU A 34 19.37 16.60 -35.33
CA LEU A 34 19.89 15.37 -35.95
C LEU A 34 18.91 14.72 -36.94
N HIS A 35 17.62 15.03 -36.83
CA HIS A 35 16.56 14.58 -37.73
C HIS A 35 16.08 15.65 -38.70
N GLY A 36 16.85 16.74 -38.86
CA GLY A 36 16.53 17.81 -39.81
C GLY A 36 15.20 18.53 -39.52
N GLY A 37 14.77 18.57 -38.26
CA GLY A 37 13.51 19.22 -37.85
C GLY A 37 12.26 18.34 -37.99
N ARG A 38 12.41 17.05 -38.33
CA ARG A 38 11.29 16.15 -38.60
C ARG A 38 10.39 15.91 -37.38
N ILE A 39 10.95 15.91 -36.16
CA ILE A 39 10.14 15.74 -34.93
C ILE A 39 9.24 16.95 -34.76
N THR A 40 9.76 18.16 -34.97
CA THR A 40 8.97 19.40 -34.94
C THR A 40 7.89 19.43 -36.02
N GLU A 41 8.15 18.90 -37.23
CA GLU A 41 7.13 18.76 -38.28
C GLU A 41 6.00 17.81 -37.85
N LEU A 42 6.33 16.61 -37.37
CA LEU A 42 5.35 15.61 -36.92
C LEU A 42 4.52 16.09 -35.72
N LEU A 43 5.10 16.92 -34.86
CA LEU A 43 4.39 17.63 -33.79
C LEU A 43 3.33 18.59 -34.34
N LYS A 44 3.64 19.33 -35.42
CA LYS A 44 2.70 20.26 -36.08
C LYS A 44 1.63 19.52 -36.88
N GLU A 45 1.99 18.40 -37.50
CA GLU A 45 1.08 17.52 -38.26
C GLU A 45 0.13 16.74 -37.32
N GLY A 46 0.49 16.58 -36.05
CA GLY A 46 -0.32 15.91 -35.03
C GLY A 46 -0.04 14.41 -34.85
N ASP A 47 0.95 13.87 -35.57
CA ASP A 47 1.42 12.48 -35.45
C ASP A 47 2.16 12.23 -34.12
N ILE A 48 2.85 13.25 -33.64
CA ILE A 48 3.41 13.29 -32.28
C ILE A 48 2.50 14.17 -31.42
N SER A 49 1.96 13.59 -30.35
CA SER A 49 1.02 14.29 -29.47
C SER A 49 1.66 14.73 -28.16
N SER A 50 1.37 15.97 -27.77
CA SER A 50 1.65 16.52 -26.43
C SER A 50 0.44 16.41 -25.48
N LYS A 51 -0.66 15.77 -25.91
CA LYS A 51 -1.81 15.54 -25.04
C LYS A 51 -1.45 14.53 -23.95
N ARG A 52 -1.80 14.84 -22.70
CA ARG A 52 -1.49 14.01 -21.52
C ARG A 52 -1.79 12.53 -21.75
N ASN A 53 -0.87 11.67 -21.34
CA ASN A 53 -0.94 10.20 -21.40
C ASN A 53 -0.98 9.61 -22.82
N GLN A 54 -0.88 10.44 -23.88
CA GLN A 54 -0.73 9.92 -25.24
C GLN A 54 0.72 9.57 -25.53
N LEU A 55 0.91 8.42 -26.19
CA LEU A 55 2.22 7.91 -26.56
C LEU A 55 2.33 7.85 -28.09
N SER A 56 3.36 8.50 -28.63
CA SER A 56 3.71 8.42 -30.06
C SER A 56 5.06 7.73 -30.21
N LYS A 57 5.15 6.79 -31.17
CA LYS A 57 6.41 6.10 -31.49
C LYS A 57 7.04 6.71 -32.73
N PHE A 58 8.32 7.01 -32.65
CA PHE A 58 9.11 7.47 -33.78
C PHE A 58 10.31 6.55 -34.00
N PHE A 59 10.61 6.28 -35.28
CA PHE A 59 11.72 5.44 -35.69
C PHE A 59 12.77 6.32 -36.36
N PRO A 60 13.83 6.72 -35.63
CA PRO A 60 14.87 7.60 -36.15
C PRO A 60 15.73 6.90 -37.21
N SER A 61 16.51 7.70 -37.95
CA SER A 61 17.53 7.17 -38.87
C SER A 61 18.55 6.29 -38.12
N PRO A 62 19.00 5.16 -38.70
CA PRO A 62 20.01 4.29 -38.10
C PRO A 62 21.31 4.99 -37.67
N GLU A 63 21.65 6.10 -38.33
CA GLU A 63 22.87 6.89 -38.07
C GLU A 63 22.93 7.48 -36.65
N THR A 64 21.78 7.67 -36.00
CA THR A 64 21.72 8.16 -34.61
C THR A 64 22.13 7.10 -33.58
N GLY A 65 22.17 5.83 -33.97
CA GLY A 65 22.30 4.69 -33.08
C GLY A 65 21.05 4.42 -32.25
N ILE A 66 20.06 5.33 -32.25
CA ILE A 66 18.77 5.15 -31.57
C ILE A 66 17.88 4.26 -32.45
N LYS A 67 17.22 3.23 -31.92
CA LYS A 67 16.29 2.42 -32.74
C LYS A 67 14.84 2.88 -32.69
N ARG A 68 14.42 3.52 -31.59
CA ARG A 68 13.07 4.07 -31.42
C ARG A 68 13.02 5.11 -30.32
N ILE A 69 12.11 6.07 -30.48
CA ILE A 69 11.79 7.11 -29.52
C ILE A 69 10.31 6.99 -29.15
N TYR A 70 10.01 6.98 -27.85
CA TYR A 70 8.68 7.10 -27.30
C TYR A 70 8.49 8.54 -26.84
N PHE A 71 7.62 9.25 -27.54
CA PHE A 71 7.17 10.57 -27.11
C PHE A 71 5.98 10.42 -26.18
N VAL A 72 6.05 11.08 -25.03
CA VAL A 72 5.02 11.04 -23.99
C VAL A 72 4.42 12.43 -23.84
N GLY A 73 3.13 12.56 -24.17
CA GLY A 73 2.43 13.82 -23.96
C GLY A 73 2.18 14.07 -22.48
N LEU A 74 2.57 15.25 -22.01
CA LEU A 74 2.47 15.66 -20.59
C LEU A 74 1.23 16.54 -20.33
N GLY A 75 0.64 17.09 -21.39
CA GLY A 75 -0.46 18.04 -21.28
C GLY A 75 0.05 19.46 -21.01
N LYS A 76 -0.75 20.26 -20.29
CA LYS A 76 -0.35 21.61 -19.89
C LYS A 76 0.62 21.54 -18.73
N GLU A 77 1.67 22.34 -18.80
CA GLU A 77 2.67 22.44 -17.75
C GLU A 77 2.09 22.96 -16.42
N SER A 78 1.10 23.86 -16.48
CA SER A 78 0.40 24.40 -15.29
C SER A 78 -0.37 23.36 -14.48
N ASP A 79 -0.69 22.22 -15.10
CA ASP A 79 -1.54 21.18 -14.52
C ASP A 79 -0.69 19.94 -14.18
N TYR A 80 0.65 20.06 -14.17
CA TYR A 80 1.57 18.94 -14.06
C TYR A 80 2.17 18.87 -12.66
N THR A 81 1.60 18.00 -11.82
CA THR A 81 2.07 17.75 -10.45
C THR A 81 2.79 16.40 -10.37
N PHE A 82 3.23 16.01 -9.16
CA PHE A 82 3.83 14.71 -8.90
C PHE A 82 2.91 13.55 -9.31
N GLU A 83 1.60 13.63 -9.01
CA GLU A 83 0.65 12.58 -9.37
C GLU A 83 0.44 12.46 -10.89
N GLU A 84 0.38 13.58 -11.61
CA GLU A 84 0.36 13.56 -13.08
C GLU A 84 1.66 13.01 -13.67
N ALA A 85 2.82 13.30 -13.06
CA ALA A 85 4.09 12.73 -13.49
C ALA A 85 4.09 11.20 -13.33
N LYS A 86 3.57 10.70 -12.21
CA LYS A 86 3.40 9.27 -11.97
C LYS A 86 2.47 8.63 -13.01
N GLU A 87 1.32 9.23 -13.26
CA GLU A 87 0.37 8.70 -14.24
C GLU A 87 1.00 8.62 -15.65
N VAL A 88 1.73 9.67 -16.05
CA VAL A 88 2.45 9.73 -17.33
C VAL A 88 3.52 8.64 -17.43
N PHE A 89 4.35 8.48 -16.40
CA PHE A 89 5.37 7.43 -16.37
C PHE A 89 4.74 6.03 -16.36
N ALA A 90 3.65 5.84 -15.62
CA ALA A 90 2.93 4.57 -15.61
C ALA A 90 2.42 4.18 -17.00
N HIS A 91 1.86 5.13 -17.76
CA HIS A 91 1.48 4.89 -19.15
C HIS A 91 2.68 4.50 -20.03
N LEU A 92 3.80 5.21 -19.89
CA LEU A 92 5.04 4.89 -20.61
C LEU A 92 5.51 3.46 -20.30
N PHE A 93 5.69 3.12 -19.02
CA PHE A 93 6.23 1.82 -18.63
C PHE A 93 5.29 0.67 -18.93
N LYS A 94 3.98 0.85 -18.76
CA LYS A 94 2.97 -0.12 -19.21
C LYS A 94 3.10 -0.39 -20.71
N LYS A 95 3.33 0.64 -21.51
CA LYS A 95 3.52 0.47 -22.97
C LYS A 95 4.86 -0.21 -23.30
N LEU A 96 5.95 0.18 -22.65
CA LEU A 96 7.26 -0.45 -22.84
C LEU A 96 7.25 -1.94 -22.48
N HIS A 97 6.55 -2.29 -21.41
CA HIS A 97 6.33 -3.67 -20.98
C HIS A 97 5.53 -4.48 -22.02
N GLN A 98 4.40 -3.93 -22.50
CA GLN A 98 3.62 -4.54 -23.60
C GLN A 98 4.45 -4.73 -24.88
N ASP A 99 5.36 -3.79 -25.17
CA ASP A 99 6.26 -3.86 -26.32
C ASP A 99 7.50 -4.73 -26.07
N LYS A 100 7.56 -5.43 -24.92
CA LYS A 100 8.62 -6.35 -24.48
C LYS A 100 10.02 -5.71 -24.52
N LYS A 101 10.14 -4.48 -24.00
CA LYS A 101 11.42 -3.75 -23.90
C LYS A 101 12.12 -4.10 -22.59
N GLN A 102 13.43 -4.31 -22.67
CA GLN A 102 14.26 -4.65 -21.50
C GLN A 102 15.07 -3.46 -20.98
N ALA A 103 15.28 -2.43 -21.81
CA ALA A 103 15.99 -1.24 -21.39
C ALA A 103 15.46 0.00 -22.09
N VAL A 104 15.45 1.11 -21.35
CA VAL A 104 15.02 2.43 -21.83
C VAL A 104 15.89 3.52 -21.21
N SER A 105 16.22 4.52 -22.02
CA SER A 105 16.78 5.78 -21.55
C SER A 105 15.71 6.85 -21.58
N VAL A 106 15.50 7.52 -20.46
CA VAL A 106 14.49 8.56 -20.29
C VAL A 106 15.23 9.89 -20.20
N LEU A 107 14.93 10.85 -21.08
CA LEU A 107 15.42 12.22 -20.92
C LEU A 107 14.64 12.87 -19.78
N LEU A 108 15.08 12.68 -18.55
CA LEU A 108 14.34 13.06 -17.33
C LEU A 108 14.00 14.56 -17.35
N ASP A 109 14.91 15.39 -17.85
CA ASP A 109 14.73 16.85 -17.91
C ASP A 109 13.51 17.29 -18.74
N THR A 110 13.04 16.43 -19.64
CA THR A 110 11.85 16.69 -20.46
C THR A 110 10.54 16.38 -19.73
N PHE A 111 10.63 15.80 -18.53
CA PHE A 111 9.51 15.51 -17.62
C PHE A 111 9.52 16.43 -16.40
N ILE A 112 10.32 17.50 -16.41
CA ILE A 112 10.32 18.51 -15.33
C ILE A 112 9.34 19.61 -15.73
N GLY A 113 8.27 19.80 -14.95
CA GLY A 113 7.38 20.95 -15.07
C GLY A 113 7.85 22.11 -14.19
N LYS A 114 7.29 23.30 -14.42
CA LYS A 114 7.60 24.53 -13.66
C LYS A 114 7.67 24.36 -12.13
N ASP A 115 6.72 23.62 -11.55
CA ASP A 115 6.57 23.46 -10.10
C ASP A 115 6.86 22.01 -9.63
N LEU A 116 7.52 21.19 -10.47
CA LEU A 116 7.91 19.81 -10.13
C LEU A 116 9.45 19.71 -10.06
N PRO A 117 10.06 19.54 -8.88
CA PRO A 117 11.49 19.28 -8.74
C PRO A 117 11.95 18.05 -9.54
N VAL A 118 13.21 18.07 -10.00
CA VAL A 118 13.79 16.93 -10.74
C VAL A 118 13.85 15.67 -9.88
N GLN A 119 14.04 15.81 -8.57
CA GLN A 119 14.01 14.73 -7.58
C GLN A 119 12.64 14.03 -7.56
N ASP A 120 11.55 14.81 -7.59
CA ASP A 120 10.19 14.29 -7.60
C ASP A 120 9.87 13.59 -8.93
N ALA A 121 10.35 14.12 -10.06
CA ALA A 121 10.24 13.44 -11.34
C ALA A 121 11.01 12.10 -11.35
N ALA A 122 12.19 12.04 -10.72
CA ALA A 122 12.98 10.82 -10.60
C ALA A 122 12.30 9.77 -9.68
N HIS A 123 11.74 10.21 -8.55
CA HIS A 123 10.91 9.37 -7.70
C HIS A 123 9.73 8.81 -8.50
N ALA A 124 8.92 9.68 -9.12
CA ALA A 124 7.75 9.29 -9.90
C ALA A 124 8.08 8.28 -11.00
N LEU A 125 9.23 8.46 -11.68
CA LEU A 125 9.72 7.57 -12.73
C LEU A 125 9.95 6.14 -12.20
N SER A 126 10.69 6.00 -11.12
CA SER A 126 11.08 4.69 -10.58
C SER A 126 9.91 3.97 -9.92
N GLU A 127 9.11 4.68 -9.13
CA GLU A 127 7.90 4.14 -8.50
C GLU A 127 6.91 3.66 -9.56
N SER A 128 6.58 4.52 -10.53
CA SER A 128 5.58 4.20 -11.56
C SER A 128 6.02 3.10 -12.49
N CYS A 129 7.32 2.94 -12.74
CA CYS A 129 7.83 1.80 -13.49
C CYS A 129 7.42 0.49 -12.83
N LEU A 130 7.71 0.34 -11.54
CA LEU A 130 7.42 -0.89 -10.81
C LEU A 130 5.93 -1.14 -10.66
N LEU A 131 5.15 -0.10 -10.35
CA LEU A 131 3.70 -0.24 -10.23
C LEU A 131 3.08 -0.66 -11.57
N ALA A 132 3.40 0.04 -12.66
CA ALA A 132 2.78 -0.18 -13.96
C ALA A 132 3.17 -1.50 -14.63
N THR A 133 4.31 -2.08 -14.26
CA THR A 133 4.78 -3.38 -14.75
C THR A 133 4.51 -4.53 -13.77
N TYR A 134 3.73 -4.30 -12.71
CA TYR A 134 3.30 -5.38 -11.83
C TYR A 134 2.44 -6.39 -12.58
N GLU A 135 2.80 -7.66 -12.47
CA GLU A 135 2.02 -8.78 -13.00
C GLU A 135 1.50 -9.65 -11.85
N LEU A 136 0.24 -10.04 -11.94
CA LEU A 136 -0.31 -11.03 -11.01
C LEU A 136 0.44 -12.34 -11.19
N GLN A 137 0.84 -12.94 -10.08
CA GLN A 137 1.32 -14.30 -10.11
C GLN A 137 0.17 -15.21 -10.59
N ASP A 138 0.34 -15.79 -11.77
CA ASP A 138 -0.53 -16.83 -12.26
C ASP A 138 0.07 -18.22 -12.00
N PHE A 139 -0.81 -19.18 -11.79
CA PHE A 139 -0.45 -20.58 -11.55
C PHE A 139 -0.76 -21.44 -12.78
N LYS A 140 -0.80 -20.83 -13.97
CA LYS A 140 -1.03 -21.55 -15.21
C LYS A 140 0.28 -22.22 -15.64
N HIS A 141 0.17 -23.27 -16.45
CA HIS A 141 1.36 -23.82 -17.10
C HIS A 141 2.00 -22.76 -17.99
N LYS A 142 3.28 -22.46 -17.72
CA LYS A 142 4.05 -21.51 -18.52
C LYS A 142 4.17 -22.00 -19.96
N THR A 143 4.07 -21.06 -20.89
CA THR A 143 4.43 -21.30 -22.29
C THR A 143 5.95 -21.30 -22.42
N ASN A 144 6.48 -21.82 -23.53
CA ASN A 144 7.93 -21.80 -23.81
C ASN A 144 8.44 -20.42 -24.28
N GLU A 145 7.62 -19.37 -24.25
CA GLU A 145 8.09 -18.02 -24.59
C GLU A 145 8.90 -17.44 -23.44
N PRO A 146 10.10 -16.90 -23.70
CA PRO A 146 10.86 -16.23 -22.65
C PRO A 146 10.16 -14.93 -22.26
N ASP A 147 9.89 -14.80 -20.96
CA ASP A 147 9.42 -13.55 -20.37
C ASP A 147 10.47 -12.45 -20.59
N ARG A 148 10.04 -11.23 -20.94
CA ARG A 148 10.93 -10.08 -21.13
C ARG A 148 10.41 -8.93 -20.29
N PHE A 149 11.17 -8.59 -19.26
CA PHE A 149 10.87 -7.51 -18.34
C PHE A 149 11.81 -6.33 -18.57
N ILE A 150 11.40 -5.15 -18.11
CA ILE A 150 12.29 -4.00 -18.06
C ILE A 150 13.33 -4.29 -16.97
N GLU A 151 14.61 -4.32 -17.35
CA GLU A 151 15.75 -4.62 -16.47
C GLU A 151 16.57 -3.36 -16.16
N PHE A 152 16.65 -2.43 -17.12
CA PHE A 152 17.47 -1.23 -17.01
C PHE A 152 16.70 0.04 -17.40
N VAL A 153 16.58 0.98 -16.47
CA VAL A 153 16.01 2.30 -16.73
C VAL A 153 17.07 3.36 -16.45
N TYR A 154 17.48 4.08 -17.49
CA TYR A 154 18.50 5.12 -17.39
C TYR A 154 17.84 6.50 -17.40
N ALA A 155 17.82 7.19 -16.26
CA ALA A 155 17.38 8.58 -16.16
C ALA A 155 18.54 9.48 -16.62
N THR A 156 18.45 9.97 -17.86
CA THR A 156 19.42 10.90 -18.44
C THR A 156 19.03 12.33 -18.06
N THR A 157 19.94 13.05 -17.41
CA THR A 157 19.69 14.37 -16.85
C THR A 157 20.96 15.22 -16.87
N ASP A 158 20.83 16.54 -16.96
CA ASP A 158 21.95 17.47 -16.78
C ASP A 158 22.12 17.93 -15.32
N HIS A 159 21.26 17.44 -14.40
CA HIS A 159 21.35 17.67 -12.95
C HIS A 159 22.37 16.75 -12.26
N ASP A 160 22.60 16.93 -10.95
CA ASP A 160 23.51 16.08 -10.19
C ASP A 160 23.00 14.63 -10.11
N THR A 161 23.68 13.73 -10.80
CA THR A 161 23.35 12.31 -10.83
C THR A 161 23.30 11.63 -9.47
N ALA A 162 24.08 12.08 -8.49
CA ALA A 162 24.06 11.47 -7.16
C ALA A 162 22.73 11.74 -6.45
N GLU A 163 22.23 12.98 -6.51
CA GLU A 163 20.92 13.34 -5.98
C GLU A 163 19.79 12.59 -6.71
N ILE A 164 19.86 12.54 -8.04
CA ILE A 164 18.86 11.82 -8.84
C ILE A 164 18.88 10.32 -8.54
N GLN A 165 20.05 9.72 -8.33
CA GLN A 165 20.15 8.32 -7.95
C GLN A 165 19.50 8.04 -6.60
N ALA A 166 19.64 8.94 -5.63
CA ALA A 166 18.96 8.83 -4.33
C ALA A 166 17.43 8.88 -4.50
N SER A 167 16.91 9.83 -5.29
CA SER A 167 15.45 9.91 -5.55
C SER A 167 14.90 8.72 -6.34
N LEU A 168 15.66 8.20 -7.32
CA LEU A 168 15.32 6.95 -8.00
C LEU A 168 15.27 5.76 -7.03
N LYS A 169 16.18 5.74 -6.04
CA LYS A 169 16.18 4.69 -5.01
C LYS A 169 14.94 4.80 -4.14
N VAL A 170 14.54 6.00 -3.71
CA VAL A 170 13.31 6.19 -2.92
C VAL A 170 12.09 5.67 -3.69
N GLY A 171 11.90 6.06 -4.95
CA GLY A 171 10.77 5.59 -5.74
C GLY A 171 10.82 4.09 -6.06
N GLU A 172 12.02 3.51 -6.27
CA GLU A 172 12.20 2.05 -6.40
C GLU A 172 11.69 1.32 -5.15
N VAL A 173 12.00 1.84 -3.96
CA VAL A 173 11.60 1.25 -2.68
C VAL A 173 10.09 1.34 -2.49
N TYR A 174 9.49 2.51 -2.71
CA TYR A 174 8.04 2.70 -2.62
C TYR A 174 7.29 1.76 -3.59
N GLY A 175 7.74 1.70 -4.85
CA GLY A 175 7.12 0.84 -5.86
C GLY A 175 7.27 -0.65 -5.56
N GLN A 176 8.42 -1.09 -5.03
CA GLN A 176 8.65 -2.48 -4.63
C GLN A 176 7.75 -2.86 -3.47
N SER A 177 7.71 -2.05 -2.42
CA SER A 177 6.94 -2.35 -1.21
C SER A 177 5.42 -2.36 -1.43
N VAL A 178 4.91 -1.48 -2.30
CA VAL A 178 3.51 -1.55 -2.75
C VAL A 178 3.25 -2.87 -3.48
N ASN A 179 4.16 -3.30 -4.36
CA ASN A 179 4.02 -4.57 -5.08
C ASN A 179 4.19 -5.80 -4.18
N SER A 180 5.00 -5.73 -3.12
CA SER A 180 5.07 -6.74 -2.07
C SER A 180 3.71 -6.92 -1.41
N ALA A 181 3.09 -5.81 -0.96
CA ALA A 181 1.74 -5.83 -0.39
C ALA A 181 0.70 -6.38 -1.38
N ARG A 182 0.76 -5.97 -2.66
CA ARG A 182 -0.12 -6.52 -3.70
C ARG A 182 0.04 -8.03 -3.86
N THR A 183 1.28 -8.51 -3.83
CA THR A 183 1.59 -9.94 -3.98
C THR A 183 1.00 -10.76 -2.84
N LEU A 184 1.18 -10.30 -1.60
CA LEU A 184 0.59 -10.94 -0.43
C LEU A 184 -0.94 -11.04 -0.55
N VAL A 185 -1.63 -9.93 -0.81
CA VAL A 185 -3.10 -9.88 -0.92
C VAL A 185 -3.63 -10.72 -2.09
N ASN A 186 -2.88 -10.81 -3.19
CA ASN A 186 -3.27 -11.60 -4.35
C ASN A 186 -2.98 -13.10 -4.18
N MET A 187 -2.17 -13.51 -3.20
CA MET A 187 -1.79 -14.90 -3.00
C MET A 187 -3.02 -15.77 -2.62
N PRO A 188 -3.16 -16.99 -3.16
CA PRO A 188 -4.22 -17.90 -2.73
C PRO A 188 -4.11 -18.22 -1.22
N PRO A 189 -5.24 -18.35 -0.51
CA PRO A 189 -5.23 -18.56 0.95
C PRO A 189 -4.65 -19.91 1.36
N ASN A 190 -4.62 -20.89 0.45
CA ASN A 190 -3.95 -22.18 0.67
C ASN A 190 -2.43 -22.13 0.46
N MET A 191 -1.87 -20.97 0.09
CA MET A 191 -0.44 -20.73 -0.10
C MET A 191 0.08 -19.58 0.77
N LEU A 192 -0.82 -18.80 1.37
CA LEU A 192 -0.49 -17.75 2.31
C LEU A 192 -1.36 -17.92 3.56
N THR A 193 -0.92 -18.80 4.45
CA THR A 193 -1.51 -18.98 5.77
C THR A 193 -0.94 -17.98 6.78
N SER A 194 -1.43 -18.00 8.02
CA SER A 194 -0.86 -17.20 9.12
C SER A 194 0.61 -17.56 9.39
N SER A 195 0.98 -18.83 9.26
CA SER A 195 2.38 -19.27 9.36
C SER A 195 3.25 -18.79 8.20
N ASP A 196 2.71 -18.76 6.98
CA ASP A 196 3.43 -18.21 5.82
C ASP A 196 3.63 -16.70 5.96
N LEU A 197 2.61 -15.98 6.46
CA LEU A 197 2.72 -14.54 6.72
C LEU A 197 3.76 -14.23 7.82
N ALA A 198 3.84 -15.07 8.86
CA ALA A 198 4.87 -14.97 9.89
C ALA A 198 6.27 -15.25 9.33
N SER A 199 6.39 -16.21 8.41
CA SER A 199 7.65 -16.51 7.71
C SER A 199 8.10 -15.33 6.86
N TYR A 200 7.18 -14.72 6.11
CA TYR A 200 7.45 -13.50 5.34
C TYR A 200 7.96 -12.35 6.23
N ALA A 201 7.32 -12.12 7.38
CA ALA A 201 7.76 -11.10 8.32
C ALA A 201 9.15 -11.41 8.92
N ALA A 202 9.48 -12.68 9.16
CA ALA A 202 10.81 -13.09 9.59
C ALA A 202 11.89 -12.83 8.52
N GLU A 203 11.55 -13.04 7.24
CA GLU A 203 12.44 -12.67 6.13
C GLU A 203 12.68 -11.15 6.07
N LEU A 204 11.63 -10.34 6.26
CA LEU A 204 11.77 -8.88 6.36
C LEU A 204 12.64 -8.48 7.56
N ALA A 205 12.41 -9.07 8.72
CA ALA A 205 13.18 -8.80 9.92
C ALA A 205 14.66 -9.13 9.74
N TYR A 206 14.98 -10.26 9.10
CA TYR A 206 16.34 -10.61 8.76
C TYR A 206 16.96 -9.63 7.76
N LYS A 207 16.23 -9.27 6.70
CA LYS A 207 16.70 -8.37 5.65
C LYS A 207 17.04 -6.98 6.18
N TYR A 208 16.20 -6.43 7.07
CA TYR A 208 16.31 -5.06 7.56
C TYR A 208 16.76 -4.97 9.02
N GLU A 209 17.19 -6.08 9.61
CA GLU A 209 17.68 -6.15 10.98
C GLU A 209 16.66 -5.61 12.01
N PHE A 210 15.37 -5.93 11.81
CA PHE A 210 14.35 -5.65 12.82
C PHE A 210 14.44 -6.68 13.95
N GLU A 211 14.13 -6.26 15.17
CA GLU A 211 13.78 -7.22 16.21
C GLU A 211 12.42 -7.84 15.85
N ILE A 212 12.32 -9.16 15.95
CA ILE A 212 11.10 -9.90 15.67
C ILE A 212 10.70 -10.78 16.85
N GLU A 213 9.42 -10.77 17.15
CA GLU A 213 8.75 -11.71 18.03
C GLU A 213 7.56 -12.31 17.28
N ILE A 214 7.44 -13.64 17.31
CA ILE A 214 6.28 -14.36 16.77
C ILE A 214 5.70 -15.16 17.91
N LEU A 215 4.50 -14.82 18.34
CA LEU A 215 3.78 -15.59 19.35
C LEU A 215 2.98 -16.70 18.69
N ASP A 216 3.23 -17.91 19.18
CA ASP A 216 2.45 -19.09 18.86
C ASP A 216 1.18 -19.18 19.73
N LYS A 217 0.30 -20.13 19.38
CA LYS A 217 -0.99 -20.32 20.02
C LYS A 217 -0.88 -20.47 21.53
N GLU A 218 0.06 -21.29 21.99
CA GLU A 218 0.26 -21.58 23.41
C GLU A 218 0.67 -20.32 24.19
N GLN A 219 1.54 -19.49 23.62
CA GLN A 219 1.95 -18.22 24.24
C GLN A 219 0.77 -17.23 24.30
N MET A 220 -0.05 -17.18 23.25
CA MET A 220 -1.25 -16.35 23.24
C MET A 220 -2.30 -16.84 24.26
N GLU A 221 -2.42 -18.14 24.48
CA GLU A 221 -3.28 -18.74 25.52
C GLU A 221 -2.80 -18.35 26.93
N GLU A 222 -1.49 -18.39 27.17
CA GLU A 222 -0.88 -17.97 28.44
C GLU A 222 -1.07 -16.47 28.71
N LEU A 223 -0.98 -15.64 27.67
CA LEU A 223 -1.19 -14.19 27.77
C LEU A 223 -2.67 -13.79 27.86
N GLY A 224 -3.61 -14.70 27.56
CA GLY A 224 -5.04 -14.43 27.58
C GLY A 224 -5.55 -13.63 26.39
N MET A 225 -4.99 -13.82 25.20
CA MET A 225 -5.42 -13.17 23.95
C MET A 225 -6.69 -13.81 23.36
N GLY A 226 -7.79 -13.76 24.13
CA GLY A 226 -9.01 -14.47 23.77
C GLY A 226 -9.73 -13.93 22.54
N GLY A 227 -9.41 -12.73 22.05
CA GLY A 227 -9.92 -12.20 20.78
C GLY A 227 -9.43 -13.01 19.59
N ILE A 228 -8.12 -13.03 19.36
CA ILE A 228 -7.52 -13.79 18.24
C ILE A 228 -7.73 -15.30 18.39
N LEU A 229 -7.62 -15.83 19.61
CA LEU A 229 -7.83 -17.25 19.88
C LEU A 229 -9.27 -17.71 19.60
N ALA A 230 -10.27 -16.87 19.92
CA ALA A 230 -11.66 -17.20 19.62
C ALA A 230 -11.93 -17.26 18.11
N VAL A 231 -11.35 -16.33 17.34
CA VAL A 231 -11.45 -16.32 15.87
C VAL A 231 -10.78 -17.55 15.27
N ASN A 232 -9.56 -17.87 15.72
CA ASN A 232 -8.81 -19.01 15.22
C ASN A 232 -9.41 -20.38 15.59
N ARG A 233 -10.24 -20.46 16.63
CA ARG A 233 -10.71 -21.73 17.22
C ARG A 233 -11.34 -22.70 16.21
N GLY A 234 -11.88 -22.17 15.11
CA GLY A 234 -12.43 -22.94 14.00
C GLY A 234 -11.43 -23.57 13.04
N SER A 235 -10.15 -23.20 13.11
CA SER A 235 -9.12 -23.53 12.14
C SER A 235 -8.19 -24.65 12.58
N THR A 236 -7.63 -25.35 11.60
CA THR A 236 -6.48 -26.25 11.79
C THR A 236 -5.14 -25.53 11.61
N GLU A 237 -5.13 -24.38 10.94
CA GLU A 237 -3.96 -23.52 10.85
C GLU A 237 -3.82 -22.72 12.15
N PRO A 238 -2.65 -22.73 12.83
CA PRO A 238 -2.48 -22.00 14.08
C PRO A 238 -2.45 -20.48 13.85
N PRO A 239 -2.93 -19.67 14.81
CA PRO A 239 -2.81 -18.23 14.73
C PRO A 239 -1.36 -17.82 15.00
N LYS A 240 -0.96 -16.65 14.50
CA LYS A 240 0.34 -16.02 14.75
C LYS A 240 0.12 -14.56 15.12
N LEU A 241 0.64 -14.13 16.26
CA LEU A 241 0.84 -12.69 16.52
C LEU A 241 2.27 -12.35 16.12
N ILE A 242 2.44 -11.56 15.07
CA ILE A 242 3.74 -11.20 14.53
C ILE A 242 4.06 -9.77 14.96
N VAL A 243 5.26 -9.56 15.51
CA VAL A 243 5.70 -8.29 16.06
C VAL A 243 7.05 -7.95 15.46
N LEU A 244 7.13 -6.80 14.78
CA LEU A 244 8.40 -6.25 14.28
C LEU A 244 8.68 -4.95 15.02
N LYS A 245 9.90 -4.77 15.54
CA LYS A 245 10.35 -3.52 16.14
C LYS A 245 11.50 -2.93 15.34
N TYR A 246 11.31 -1.69 14.95
CA TYR A 246 12.32 -0.85 14.33
C TYR A 246 12.65 0.30 15.27
N GLN A 247 13.89 0.36 15.75
CA GLN A 247 14.38 1.43 16.60
C GLN A 247 15.25 2.40 15.78
N GLY A 248 14.63 3.48 15.31
CA GLY A 248 15.33 4.55 14.58
C GLY A 248 15.86 5.67 15.49
N LYS A 249 15.36 5.78 16.73
CA LYS A 249 15.83 6.77 17.73
C LYS A 249 16.77 6.12 18.76
N GLU A 250 17.53 6.94 19.47
CA GLU A 250 18.43 6.48 20.53
C GLU A 250 17.68 5.76 21.68
N GLU A 251 16.54 6.30 22.11
CA GLU A 251 15.69 5.73 23.16
C GLU A 251 14.40 5.16 22.56
N TRP A 252 13.83 4.10 23.16
CA TRP A 252 12.54 3.51 22.78
C TRP A 252 11.36 4.34 23.34
N THR A 253 11.24 5.58 22.88
CA THR A 253 10.17 6.54 23.22
C THR A 253 9.41 6.98 21.97
N ASP A 254 8.27 7.64 22.16
CA ASP A 254 7.41 8.15 21.06
C ASP A 254 7.12 7.09 19.99
N VAL A 255 6.87 5.85 20.43
CA VAL A 255 6.78 4.69 19.55
C VAL A 255 5.46 4.73 18.78
N ILE A 256 5.57 4.64 17.46
CA ILE A 256 4.42 4.54 16.56
C ILE A 256 4.02 3.06 16.45
N GLY A 257 2.81 2.72 16.88
CA GLY A 257 2.24 1.39 16.74
C GLY A 257 1.46 1.25 15.44
N LEU A 258 1.92 0.41 14.53
CA LEU A 258 1.22 0.03 13.31
C LEU A 258 0.55 -1.33 13.50
N VAL A 259 -0.77 -1.42 13.41
CA VAL A 259 -1.52 -2.67 13.68
C VAL A 259 -2.26 -3.12 12.43
N GLY A 260 -1.97 -4.33 11.94
CA GLY A 260 -2.58 -4.85 10.71
C GLY A 260 -3.55 -5.99 10.97
N LYS A 261 -4.77 -5.92 10.43
CA LYS A 261 -5.67 -7.07 10.34
C LYS A 261 -5.06 -8.13 9.40
N GLY A 262 -4.80 -9.32 9.93
CA GLY A 262 -4.14 -10.42 9.20
C GLY A 262 -5.04 -11.63 8.96
N ILE A 263 -6.32 -11.44 8.64
CA ILE A 263 -7.24 -12.54 8.35
C ILE A 263 -6.94 -13.14 6.97
N THR A 264 -6.21 -14.25 6.91
CA THR A 264 -5.73 -14.84 5.64
C THR A 264 -6.83 -15.43 4.79
N TYR A 265 -7.92 -15.85 5.42
CA TYR A 265 -9.18 -16.16 4.77
C TYR A 265 -10.36 -16.01 5.71
N ASP A 266 -11.45 -15.43 5.21
CA ASP A 266 -12.66 -15.19 6.01
C ASP A 266 -13.90 -15.89 5.42
N THR A 267 -14.36 -16.94 6.11
CA THR A 267 -15.63 -17.60 5.79
C THR A 267 -16.84 -16.94 6.47
N GLY A 268 -16.59 -16.08 7.46
CA GLY A 268 -17.54 -15.56 8.43
C GLY A 268 -17.79 -16.47 9.63
N GLY A 269 -17.17 -17.65 9.70
CA GLY A 269 -17.44 -18.64 10.73
C GLY A 269 -18.90 -19.11 10.67
N TYR A 270 -19.54 -19.37 11.81
CA TYR A 270 -20.95 -19.79 11.85
C TYR A 270 -21.93 -18.74 11.29
N SER A 271 -21.54 -17.47 11.28
CA SER A 271 -22.23 -16.37 10.59
C SER A 271 -21.81 -16.34 9.11
N LEU A 272 -21.98 -17.49 8.46
CA LEU A 272 -21.36 -17.82 7.18
C LEU A 272 -21.69 -16.81 6.07
N LYS A 273 -20.66 -16.35 5.36
CA LYS A 273 -20.83 -15.47 4.19
C LYS A 273 -21.61 -16.17 3.06
N PRO A 274 -22.47 -15.44 2.33
CA PRO A 274 -23.04 -15.95 1.09
C PRO A 274 -21.96 -16.32 0.06
N ARG A 275 -22.24 -17.31 -0.80
CA ARG A 275 -21.29 -17.82 -1.81
C ARG A 275 -20.60 -16.73 -2.62
N ALA A 276 -21.34 -15.70 -3.05
CA ALA A 276 -20.80 -14.62 -3.86
C ALA A 276 -19.84 -13.72 -3.08
N SER A 277 -20.12 -13.46 -1.81
CA SER A 277 -19.31 -12.59 -0.94
C SER A 277 -18.07 -13.29 -0.38
N MET A 278 -18.05 -14.63 -0.40
CA MET A 278 -16.88 -15.41 0.03
C MET A 278 -15.76 -15.41 -1.02
N VAL A 279 -16.10 -15.31 -2.31
CA VAL A 279 -15.10 -15.20 -3.38
C VAL A 279 -14.38 -13.86 -3.22
N GLY A 280 -13.05 -13.92 -3.09
CA GLY A 280 -12.22 -12.74 -2.88
C GLY A 280 -11.77 -12.55 -1.43
N MET A 281 -12.27 -13.31 -0.45
CA MET A 281 -11.89 -13.15 0.98
C MET A 281 -10.44 -13.52 1.32
N LYS A 282 -9.63 -13.94 0.35
CA LYS A 282 -8.16 -13.97 0.48
C LYS A 282 -7.57 -12.58 0.74
N THR A 283 -8.32 -11.52 0.40
CA THR A 283 -7.86 -10.14 0.52
C THR A 283 -8.09 -9.57 1.92
N ASP A 284 -8.62 -10.37 2.84
CA ASP A 284 -9.00 -9.92 4.19
C ASP A 284 -7.81 -9.74 5.16
N MET A 285 -6.61 -9.93 4.61
CA MET A 285 -5.31 -9.61 5.21
C MET A 285 -4.67 -8.37 4.57
N GLY A 286 -5.43 -7.58 3.81
CA GLY A 286 -4.93 -6.35 3.17
C GLY A 286 -4.34 -5.33 4.15
N GLY A 287 -4.85 -5.30 5.38
CA GLY A 287 -4.31 -4.47 6.46
C GLY A 287 -2.89 -4.87 6.85
N SER A 288 -2.65 -6.17 7.07
CA SER A 288 -1.31 -6.66 7.38
C SER A 288 -0.34 -6.51 6.23
N ALA A 289 -0.78 -6.75 4.98
CA ALA A 289 0.04 -6.49 3.81
C ALA A 289 0.47 -5.02 3.71
N SER A 290 -0.43 -4.08 4.03
CA SER A 290 -0.14 -2.64 4.01
C SER A 290 0.89 -2.25 5.07
N VAL A 291 0.76 -2.78 6.28
CA VAL A 291 1.73 -2.56 7.38
C VAL A 291 3.08 -3.18 7.06
N LEU A 292 3.13 -4.42 6.55
CA LEU A 292 4.38 -5.08 6.17
C LEU A 292 5.08 -4.34 5.01
N GLY A 293 4.33 -3.89 4.01
CA GLY A 293 4.86 -3.04 2.94
C GLY A 293 5.41 -1.70 3.47
N ALA A 294 4.73 -1.05 4.42
CA ALA A 294 5.26 0.15 5.05
C ALA A 294 6.55 -0.13 5.84
N MET A 295 6.61 -1.27 6.55
CA MET A 295 7.83 -1.70 7.24
C MET A 295 8.99 -1.98 6.28
N GLU A 296 8.74 -2.44 5.04
CA GLU A 296 9.79 -2.54 4.03
C GLU A 296 10.38 -1.17 3.67
N ILE A 297 9.55 -0.15 3.50
CA ILE A 297 10.01 1.23 3.23
C ILE A 297 10.82 1.75 4.42
N ILE A 298 10.31 1.56 5.65
CA ILE A 298 10.98 1.98 6.89
C ILE A 298 12.34 1.28 7.04
N GLY A 299 12.42 -0.02 6.75
CA GLY A 299 13.67 -0.79 6.89
C GLY A 299 14.75 -0.38 5.89
N GLU A 300 14.33 0.06 4.71
CA GLU A 300 15.25 0.47 3.66
C GLU A 300 15.64 1.95 3.77
N LEU A 301 14.71 2.85 4.12
CA LEU A 301 14.96 4.30 4.24
C LEU A 301 15.42 4.74 5.63
N ARG A 302 15.22 3.91 6.65
CA ARG A 302 15.69 4.11 8.03
C ARG A 302 15.33 5.51 8.60
N PRO A 303 14.03 5.90 8.64
CA PRO A 303 13.63 7.16 9.26
C PRO A 303 13.99 7.19 10.75
N GLU A 304 14.26 8.37 11.30
CA GLU A 304 14.65 8.56 12.72
C GLU A 304 13.42 8.46 13.66
N GLN A 305 12.74 7.32 13.65
CA GLN A 305 11.51 7.06 14.38
C GLN A 305 11.50 5.66 14.98
N ASN A 306 10.81 5.47 16.10
CA ASN A 306 10.57 4.15 16.64
C ASN A 306 9.22 3.63 16.18
N VAL A 307 9.21 2.42 15.66
CA VAL A 307 8.01 1.79 15.11
C VAL A 307 7.89 0.38 15.63
N ILE A 308 6.71 0.04 16.12
CA ILE A 308 6.30 -1.35 16.37
C ILE A 308 5.17 -1.71 15.41
N ALA A 309 5.37 -2.74 14.60
CA ALA A 309 4.31 -3.32 13.80
C ALA A 309 3.77 -4.58 14.49
N VAL A 310 2.45 -4.68 14.67
CA VAL A 310 1.77 -5.84 15.24
C VAL A 310 0.75 -6.37 14.24
N ILE A 311 0.94 -7.59 13.78
CA ILE A 311 0.03 -8.29 12.88
C ILE A 311 -0.66 -9.42 13.63
N ALA A 312 -1.98 -9.30 13.78
CA ALA A 312 -2.83 -10.36 14.33
C ALA A 312 -3.31 -11.27 13.19
N SER A 313 -2.63 -12.39 12.97
CA SER A 313 -2.85 -13.26 11.82
C SER A 313 -3.48 -14.61 12.16
N THR A 314 -4.57 -14.94 11.46
CA THR A 314 -5.31 -16.20 11.53
C THR A 314 -6.20 -16.30 10.30
N ASP A 315 -6.90 -17.42 10.09
CA ASP A 315 -8.10 -17.50 9.28
C ASP A 315 -9.36 -17.62 10.17
N ASN A 316 -10.54 -17.40 9.58
CA ASN A 316 -11.84 -17.54 10.23
C ASN A 316 -12.64 -18.66 9.56
N MET A 317 -12.69 -19.82 10.21
CA MET A 317 -13.17 -21.08 9.64
C MET A 317 -14.35 -21.66 10.44
N ILE A 318 -15.11 -22.56 9.81
CA ILE A 318 -16.15 -23.35 10.48
C ILE A 318 -15.58 -24.72 10.86
N SER A 319 -15.71 -25.07 12.14
CA SER A 319 -15.47 -26.42 12.65
C SER A 319 -16.36 -26.70 13.87
N ALA A 320 -16.26 -27.89 14.45
CA ALA A 320 -16.97 -28.25 15.68
C ALA A 320 -16.59 -27.36 16.88
N ASP A 321 -15.40 -26.74 16.84
CA ASP A 321 -14.86 -25.93 17.93
C ASP A 321 -14.96 -24.42 17.65
N ALA A 322 -15.41 -24.00 16.47
CA ALA A 322 -15.48 -22.59 16.09
C ALA A 322 -16.32 -21.75 17.07
N MET A 323 -15.94 -20.47 17.23
CA MET A 323 -16.74 -19.51 17.98
C MET A 323 -18.16 -19.39 17.38
N LYS A 324 -19.13 -19.10 18.24
CA LYS A 324 -20.55 -19.00 17.89
C LYS A 324 -21.09 -17.65 18.32
N PRO A 325 -22.17 -17.16 17.68
CA PRO A 325 -23.01 -16.15 18.30
C PRO A 325 -23.42 -16.57 19.72
N ASP A 326 -23.54 -15.58 20.61
CA ASP A 326 -23.78 -15.70 22.06
C ASP A 326 -22.58 -16.17 22.91
N ASP A 327 -21.44 -16.55 22.32
CA ASP A 327 -20.21 -16.79 23.09
C ASP A 327 -19.74 -15.47 23.73
N VAL A 328 -19.25 -15.55 24.98
CA VAL A 328 -18.56 -14.45 25.65
C VAL A 328 -17.08 -14.78 25.78
N ILE A 329 -16.23 -13.89 25.27
CA ILE A 329 -14.77 -14.05 25.28
C ILE A 329 -14.11 -12.96 26.13
N VAL A 330 -12.88 -13.19 26.56
CA VAL A 330 -12.08 -12.21 27.30
C VAL A 330 -10.89 -11.82 26.42
N SER A 331 -10.78 -10.54 26.07
CA SER A 331 -9.64 -10.02 25.30
C SER A 331 -8.37 -9.90 26.15
N LEU A 332 -7.23 -9.67 25.51
CA LEU A 332 -5.95 -9.37 26.16
C LEU A 332 -6.04 -8.18 27.13
N SER A 333 -6.92 -7.21 26.84
CA SER A 333 -7.15 -6.05 27.72
C SER A 333 -7.89 -6.41 29.03
N GLY A 334 -8.39 -7.64 29.15
CA GLY A 334 -9.27 -8.09 30.23
C GLY A 334 -10.75 -7.77 30.02
N LYS A 335 -11.11 -6.97 29.01
CA LYS A 335 -12.51 -6.67 28.68
C LYS A 335 -13.21 -7.90 28.12
N THR A 336 -14.43 -8.13 28.60
CA THR A 336 -15.31 -9.20 28.10
C THR A 336 -16.08 -8.73 26.86
N ILE A 337 -16.23 -9.60 25.87
CA ILE A 337 -16.92 -9.31 24.60
C ILE A 337 -17.97 -10.38 24.31
N GLU A 338 -19.21 -9.97 24.15
CA GLU A 338 -20.29 -10.80 23.61
C GLU A 338 -20.19 -10.84 22.08
N VAL A 339 -19.98 -12.04 21.55
CA VAL A 339 -19.89 -12.29 20.10
C VAL A 339 -21.30 -12.45 19.57
N LEU A 340 -21.79 -11.46 18.82
CA LEU A 340 -23.12 -11.50 18.18
C LEU A 340 -23.04 -11.86 16.70
N ASN A 341 -21.87 -11.69 16.09
CA ASN A 341 -21.61 -12.03 14.70
C ASN A 341 -20.15 -12.48 14.55
N THR A 342 -19.95 -13.70 14.07
CA THR A 342 -18.62 -14.30 13.87
C THR A 342 -17.95 -13.82 12.58
N ASP A 343 -18.68 -13.11 11.70
CA ASP A 343 -18.19 -12.38 10.51
C ASP A 343 -17.74 -10.95 10.85
N ALA A 344 -17.74 -10.62 12.15
CA ALA A 344 -17.13 -9.41 12.70
C ALA A 344 -15.89 -9.78 13.51
N GLU A 345 -15.05 -10.65 12.94
CA GLU A 345 -13.84 -11.24 13.50
C GLU A 345 -12.66 -10.27 13.48
N GLY A 346 -12.51 -9.46 12.43
CA GLY A 346 -11.36 -8.57 12.26
C GLY A 346 -11.16 -7.61 13.43
N ARG A 347 -12.26 -7.09 13.99
CA ARG A 347 -12.18 -6.19 15.16
C ARG A 347 -11.79 -6.93 16.45
N LEU A 348 -12.07 -8.23 16.55
CA LEU A 348 -11.67 -9.06 17.69
C LEU A 348 -10.16 -9.31 17.68
N VAL A 349 -9.58 -9.62 16.52
CA VAL A 349 -8.13 -9.83 16.41
C VAL A 349 -7.36 -8.51 16.59
N LEU A 350 -7.92 -7.39 16.08
CA LEU A 350 -7.35 -6.06 16.27
C LEU A 350 -7.42 -5.58 17.73
N ALA A 351 -8.45 -5.96 18.49
CA ALA A 351 -8.54 -5.63 19.91
C ALA A 351 -7.31 -6.12 20.70
N ASP A 352 -6.91 -7.36 20.46
CA ASP A 352 -5.70 -7.92 21.07
C ASP A 352 -4.43 -7.29 20.49
N GLY A 353 -4.35 -7.10 19.17
CA GLY A 353 -3.19 -6.48 18.51
C GLY A 353 -2.91 -5.04 18.97
N VAL A 354 -3.95 -4.20 19.07
CA VAL A 354 -3.87 -2.83 19.59
C VAL A 354 -3.45 -2.82 21.06
N THR A 355 -4.02 -3.72 21.86
CA THR A 355 -3.65 -3.85 23.28
C THR A 355 -2.18 -4.25 23.42
N TYR A 356 -1.72 -5.20 22.60
CA TYR A 356 -0.33 -5.68 22.62
C TYR A 356 0.65 -4.59 22.21
N ALA A 357 0.34 -3.81 21.16
CA ALA A 357 1.16 -2.68 20.74
C ALA A 357 1.35 -1.65 21.88
N LYS A 358 0.26 -1.32 22.61
CA LYS A 358 0.31 -0.44 23.78
C LYS A 358 1.18 -1.00 24.90
N GLN A 359 1.05 -2.29 25.21
CA GLN A 359 1.88 -2.96 26.23
C GLN A 359 3.38 -2.92 25.88
N HIS A 360 3.72 -2.74 24.60
CA HIS A 360 5.09 -2.63 24.08
C HIS A 360 5.54 -1.18 23.84
N GLY A 361 4.83 -0.21 24.40
CA GLY A 361 5.25 1.19 24.45
C GLY A 361 4.70 2.08 23.34
N ALA A 362 3.80 1.58 22.48
CA ALA A 362 3.15 2.42 21.47
C ALA A 362 2.41 3.59 22.13
N SER A 363 2.86 4.81 21.85
CA SER A 363 2.27 6.06 22.32
C SER A 363 1.30 6.69 21.32
N VAL A 364 1.34 6.22 20.07
CA VAL A 364 0.42 6.54 18.99
C VAL A 364 0.10 5.26 18.23
N LEU A 365 -1.14 5.12 17.76
CA LEU A 365 -1.61 3.91 17.07
C LEU A 365 -2.19 4.25 15.70
N VAL A 366 -1.82 3.46 14.69
CA VAL A 366 -2.48 3.42 13.39
C VAL A 366 -2.83 1.97 13.11
N ASP A 367 -4.12 1.63 13.08
CA ASP A 367 -4.56 0.31 12.65
C ASP A 367 -5.17 0.34 11.25
N VAL A 368 -4.91 -0.72 10.48
CA VAL A 368 -5.32 -0.84 9.07
C VAL A 368 -6.04 -2.16 8.88
N ALA A 369 -7.25 -2.11 8.30
CA ALA A 369 -8.07 -3.30 8.14
C ALA A 369 -9.05 -3.21 6.97
N THR A 370 -9.23 -4.33 6.28
CA THR A 370 -10.40 -4.59 5.44
C THR A 370 -11.57 -4.95 6.34
N LEU A 371 -12.18 -3.96 7.00
CA LEU A 371 -12.99 -4.24 8.18
C LEU A 371 -14.47 -4.35 7.90
N THR A 372 -15.05 -3.45 7.11
CA THR A 372 -16.51 -3.43 6.94
C THR A 372 -16.96 -3.24 5.49
N GLY A 373 -17.94 -4.02 5.06
CA GLY A 373 -18.71 -3.68 3.86
C GLY A 373 -19.48 -2.35 4.00
N GLY A 374 -19.63 -1.84 5.22
CA GLY A 374 -20.27 -0.56 5.50
C GLY A 374 -19.50 0.64 4.94
N VAL A 375 -18.17 0.62 5.00
CA VAL A 375 -17.35 1.71 4.44
C VAL A 375 -17.47 1.76 2.93
N ILE A 376 -17.59 0.60 2.26
CA ILE A 376 -17.78 0.50 0.81
C ILE A 376 -19.09 1.17 0.40
N VAL A 377 -20.18 0.91 1.14
CA VAL A 377 -21.48 1.54 0.89
C VAL A 377 -21.44 3.05 1.11
N ALA A 378 -20.63 3.52 2.07
CA ALA A 378 -20.55 4.93 2.42
C ALA A 378 -19.64 5.76 1.50
N LEU A 379 -18.46 5.22 1.14
CA LEU A 379 -17.36 5.96 0.50
C LEU A 379 -16.95 5.38 -0.87
N GLY A 380 -17.50 4.23 -1.26
CA GLY A 380 -17.14 3.55 -2.51
C GLY A 380 -15.79 2.83 -2.43
N ASN A 381 -15.11 2.73 -3.58
CA ASN A 381 -13.88 1.94 -3.73
C ASN A 381 -12.61 2.78 -3.95
N GLU A 382 -12.71 4.10 -3.82
CA GLU A 382 -11.62 5.04 -4.13
C GLU A 382 -11.15 5.82 -2.89
N ILE A 383 -11.91 5.77 -1.79
CA ILE A 383 -11.66 6.57 -0.59
C ILE A 383 -11.63 5.64 0.64
N THR A 384 -10.52 5.65 1.36
CA THR A 384 -10.35 4.91 2.62
C THR A 384 -11.12 5.61 3.74
N GLY A 385 -11.89 4.86 4.53
CA GLY A 385 -12.60 5.43 5.68
C GLY A 385 -11.68 5.57 6.89
N VAL A 386 -11.77 6.69 7.59
CA VAL A 386 -10.92 6.97 8.75
C VAL A 386 -11.75 7.28 9.99
N MET A 387 -11.38 6.69 11.11
CA MET A 387 -11.98 6.98 12.42
C MET A 387 -10.85 7.22 13.42
N THR A 388 -11.05 8.11 14.38
CA THR A 388 -9.99 8.50 15.31
C THR A 388 -10.55 9.03 16.61
N ASN A 389 -9.74 8.99 17.67
CA ASN A 389 -9.97 9.72 18.93
C ASN A 389 -9.14 11.02 19.02
N ASN A 390 -8.38 11.38 17.98
CA ASN A 390 -7.39 12.45 18.00
C ASN A 390 -7.32 13.19 16.65
N ASP A 391 -7.88 14.40 16.60
CA ASP A 391 -7.95 15.20 15.36
C ASP A 391 -6.58 15.68 14.85
N GLU A 392 -5.61 15.87 15.75
CA GLU A 392 -4.25 16.32 15.38
C GLU A 392 -3.47 15.20 14.68
N LEU A 393 -3.55 13.99 15.21
CA LEU A 393 -3.01 12.79 14.57
C LEU A 393 -3.66 12.53 13.21
N TYR A 394 -4.97 12.71 13.10
CA TYR A 394 -5.67 12.63 11.82
C TYR A 394 -5.17 13.70 10.84
N GLY A 395 -4.91 14.93 11.31
CA GLY A 395 -4.31 16.00 10.49
C GLY A 395 -2.97 15.58 9.89
N GLN A 396 -2.04 15.08 10.72
CA GLN A 396 -0.73 14.61 10.26
C GLN A 396 -0.86 13.44 9.26
N PHE A 397 -1.73 12.47 9.54
CA PHE A 397 -1.94 11.35 8.63
C PHE A 397 -2.59 11.78 7.30
N LYS A 398 -3.51 12.75 7.34
CA LYS A 398 -4.17 13.31 6.16
C LYS A 398 -3.18 14.01 5.23
N GLU A 399 -2.25 14.78 5.78
CA GLU A 399 -1.18 15.41 4.99
C GLU A 399 -0.32 14.35 4.28
N ALA A 400 0.13 13.32 5.00
CA ALA A 400 0.89 12.21 4.41
C ALA A 400 0.10 11.47 3.30
N SER A 401 -1.20 11.28 3.50
CA SER A 401 -2.10 10.62 2.55
C SER A 401 -2.33 11.44 1.28
N GLU A 402 -2.51 12.76 1.43
CA GLU A 402 -2.69 13.70 0.30
C GLU A 402 -1.46 13.74 -0.59
N GLU A 403 -0.27 13.70 -0.01
CA GLU A 403 0.98 13.65 -0.77
C GLU A 403 1.21 12.35 -1.53
N CYS A 404 0.69 11.23 -1.00
CA CYS A 404 0.77 9.94 -1.67
C CYS A 404 -0.32 9.75 -2.74
N GLY A 405 -1.23 10.72 -2.90
CA GLY A 405 -2.38 10.63 -3.77
C GLY A 405 -3.41 9.59 -3.33
N GLU A 406 -3.42 9.22 -2.04
CA GLU A 406 -4.35 8.23 -1.50
C GLU A 406 -5.45 8.95 -0.72
N MET A 407 -6.69 8.91 -1.22
CA MET A 407 -7.78 9.67 -0.60
C MET A 407 -8.29 8.98 0.67
N ILE A 408 -8.41 9.77 1.74
CA ILE A 408 -9.01 9.35 3.01
C ILE A 408 -10.16 10.27 3.40
N TRP A 409 -11.15 9.74 4.13
CA TRP A 409 -12.25 10.55 4.64
C TRP A 409 -12.66 10.14 6.06
N GLN A 410 -12.75 11.13 6.96
CA GLN A 410 -13.11 10.89 8.36
C GLN A 410 -14.60 10.60 8.53
N LEU A 411 -14.92 9.49 9.19
CA LEU A 411 -16.24 9.16 9.72
C LEU A 411 -16.25 9.45 11.23
N PRO A 412 -17.36 10.00 11.78
CA PRO A 412 -17.41 10.39 13.18
C PRO A 412 -17.59 9.17 14.10
N ILE A 413 -17.02 9.24 15.31
CA ILE A 413 -17.40 8.38 16.45
C ILE A 413 -18.02 9.28 17.52
N THR A 414 -19.29 9.07 17.85
CA THR A 414 -19.97 9.83 18.91
C THR A 414 -20.06 9.04 20.21
N GLU A 415 -20.35 9.73 21.32
CA GLU A 415 -20.61 9.07 22.60
C GLU A 415 -21.82 8.12 22.57
N LYS A 416 -22.78 8.32 21.67
CA LYS A 416 -23.88 7.37 21.47
C LYS A 416 -23.41 6.08 20.81
N ASP A 417 -22.45 6.19 19.90
CA ASP A 417 -21.86 5.04 19.21
C ASP A 417 -21.07 4.16 20.19
N LYS A 418 -20.21 4.77 21.02
CA LYS A 418 -19.50 4.06 22.10
C LYS A 418 -20.46 3.37 23.08
N LYS A 419 -21.52 4.07 23.51
CA LYS A 419 -22.57 3.46 24.37
C LYS A 419 -23.25 2.27 23.70
N ARG A 420 -23.43 2.29 22.39
CA ARG A 420 -24.03 1.21 21.63
C ARG A 420 -23.12 -0.02 21.56
N VAL A 421 -21.81 0.17 21.41
CA VAL A 421 -20.82 -0.91 21.50
C VAL A 421 -20.76 -1.50 22.92
N ARG A 422 -20.84 -0.66 23.96
CA ARG A 422 -20.89 -1.07 25.37
C ARG A 422 -22.24 -1.66 25.81
N ASN A 423 -23.23 -1.68 24.93
CA ASN A 423 -24.57 -2.16 25.26
C ASN A 423 -24.69 -3.68 25.04
N SER A 424 -23.92 -4.45 25.81
CA SER A 424 -24.14 -5.89 25.98
C SER A 424 -24.92 -6.16 27.26
N LYS A 425 -25.70 -7.25 27.28
CA LYS A 425 -26.38 -7.71 28.50
C LYS A 425 -25.53 -8.69 29.32
N MET A 426 -24.46 -9.22 28.73
CA MET A 426 -23.67 -10.35 29.26
C MET A 426 -22.19 -10.01 29.45
N ALA A 427 -21.68 -9.03 28.71
CA ALA A 427 -20.27 -8.66 28.67
C ALA A 427 -20.10 -7.14 28.74
N ASP A 428 -18.85 -6.66 28.75
CA ASP A 428 -18.54 -5.23 28.74
C ASP A 428 -18.84 -4.59 27.38
N LEU A 429 -18.60 -5.35 26.30
CA LEU A 429 -18.79 -4.94 24.91
C LEU A 429 -19.58 -5.99 24.13
N ASN A 430 -20.21 -5.59 23.02
CA ASN A 430 -20.67 -6.53 21.99
C ASN A 430 -19.98 -6.22 20.65
N ASN A 431 -19.59 -7.25 19.90
CA ASN A 431 -18.79 -7.05 18.69
C ASN A 431 -19.61 -6.60 17.47
N SER A 432 -20.93 -6.72 17.50
CA SER A 432 -21.79 -6.41 16.35
C SER A 432 -23.14 -5.82 16.81
N PRO A 433 -23.19 -4.54 17.19
CA PRO A 433 -24.39 -3.90 17.75
C PRO A 433 -25.51 -3.60 16.74
N GLY A 434 -25.53 -4.29 15.60
CA GLY A 434 -26.49 -4.13 14.51
C GLY A 434 -25.93 -3.46 13.27
N ARG A 435 -26.76 -3.39 12.22
CA ARG A 435 -26.35 -3.03 10.84
C ARG A 435 -26.06 -1.54 10.63
N ASP A 436 -26.81 -0.66 11.29
CA ASP A 436 -26.75 0.77 11.01
C ASP A 436 -25.43 1.37 11.50
N GLY A 437 -24.79 2.20 10.66
CA GLY A 437 -23.49 2.80 10.97
C GLY A 437 -22.36 1.77 11.10
N HIS A 438 -22.40 0.66 10.34
CA HIS A 438 -21.51 -0.49 10.54
C HIS A 438 -20.01 -0.13 10.64
N ALA A 439 -19.49 0.72 9.75
CA ALA A 439 -18.10 1.19 9.80
C ALA A 439 -17.79 1.94 11.11
N ILE A 440 -18.68 2.85 11.53
CA ILE A 440 -18.56 3.60 12.78
C ILE A 440 -18.59 2.66 13.99
N MET A 441 -19.45 1.64 14.00
CA MET A 441 -19.50 0.65 15.09
C MET A 441 -18.22 -0.17 15.18
N ALA A 442 -17.61 -0.51 14.04
CA ALA A 442 -16.36 -1.25 14.01
C ALA A 442 -15.19 -0.40 14.52
N GLY A 443 -15.07 0.85 14.05
CA GLY A 443 -14.10 1.80 14.57
C GLY A 443 -14.32 2.09 16.06
N ALA A 444 -15.55 2.34 16.49
CA ALA A 444 -15.86 2.56 17.91
C ALA A 444 -15.48 1.35 18.79
N PHE A 445 -15.64 0.13 18.28
CA PHE A 445 -15.20 -1.08 18.98
C PHE A 445 -13.68 -1.12 19.15
N ILE A 446 -12.90 -0.88 18.10
CA ILE A 446 -11.43 -0.86 18.18
C ILE A 446 -10.96 0.28 19.10
N GLY A 447 -11.63 1.44 19.05
CA GLY A 447 -11.36 2.58 19.90
C GLY A 447 -11.50 2.29 21.40
N GLU A 448 -12.31 1.30 21.81
CA GLU A 448 -12.37 0.85 23.20
C GLU A 448 -11.05 0.20 23.67
N PHE A 449 -10.21 -0.30 22.77
CA PHE A 449 -8.91 -0.90 23.09
C PHE A 449 -7.74 0.09 22.93
N ALA A 450 -7.89 1.06 22.02
CA ALA A 450 -6.99 2.22 21.95
C ALA A 450 -7.08 3.08 23.22
N GLU A 451 -8.30 3.24 23.77
CA GLU A 451 -8.56 4.04 24.97
C GLU A 451 -8.14 5.51 24.78
N ASP A 452 -7.30 6.04 25.68
CA ASP A 452 -6.80 7.41 25.62
C ASP A 452 -5.54 7.57 24.75
N THR A 453 -4.96 6.46 24.24
CA THR A 453 -3.83 6.52 23.32
C THR A 453 -4.28 7.14 21.99
N PRO A 454 -3.61 8.20 21.49
CA PRO A 454 -3.91 8.78 20.17
C PRO A 454 -3.93 7.70 19.09
N TRP A 455 -5.02 7.63 18.34
CA TRP A 455 -5.30 6.48 17.49
C TRP A 455 -6.04 6.87 16.21
N VAL A 456 -5.61 6.29 15.09
CA VAL A 456 -6.26 6.37 13.78
C VAL A 456 -6.56 4.95 13.29
N HIS A 457 -7.80 4.71 12.88
CA HIS A 457 -8.25 3.49 12.20
C HIS A 457 -8.50 3.76 10.73
N LEU A 458 -7.95 2.90 9.88
CA LEU A 458 -8.08 2.93 8.43
C LEU A 458 -8.89 1.72 7.97
N ASP A 459 -10.17 1.94 7.62
CA ASP A 459 -11.02 0.93 6.98
C ASP A 459 -10.79 0.96 5.46
N ILE A 460 -9.94 0.05 5.00
CA ILE A 460 -9.51 -0.08 3.60
C ILE A 460 -10.35 -1.11 2.82
N ALA A 461 -11.50 -1.56 3.35
CA ALA A 461 -12.29 -2.61 2.68
C ALA A 461 -12.68 -2.27 1.24
N GLY A 462 -12.91 -0.98 0.93
CA GLY A 462 -13.21 -0.51 -0.43
C GLY A 462 -11.98 -0.29 -1.31
N THR A 463 -10.82 0.03 -0.71
CA THR A 463 -9.64 0.52 -1.44
C THR A 463 -8.51 -0.50 -1.53
N ALA A 464 -8.53 -1.57 -0.73
CA ALA A 464 -7.51 -2.63 -0.73
C ALA A 464 -7.42 -3.40 -2.06
N THR A 465 -8.51 -3.41 -2.83
CA THR A 465 -8.60 -4.11 -4.11
C THR A 465 -9.38 -3.29 -5.13
N THR A 466 -9.14 -3.57 -6.42
CA THR A 466 -9.88 -2.96 -7.53
C THR A 466 -10.30 -4.01 -8.55
N GLU A 467 -11.52 -3.86 -9.06
CA GLU A 467 -12.05 -4.68 -10.17
C GLU A 467 -11.68 -4.12 -11.54
N LYS A 468 -11.06 -2.93 -11.60
CA LYS A 468 -10.69 -2.26 -12.85
C LYS A 468 -9.18 -2.13 -12.96
N PRO A 469 -8.57 -2.58 -14.07
CA PRO A 469 -7.15 -2.31 -14.29
C PRO A 469 -6.93 -0.81 -14.50
N SER A 470 -5.78 -0.30 -14.09
CA SER A 470 -5.38 1.10 -14.26
C SER A 470 -4.05 1.22 -14.99
N CYS A 471 -3.50 2.42 -15.14
CA CYS A 471 -2.13 2.59 -15.62
C CYS A 471 -1.10 2.01 -14.63
N PHE A 472 -1.42 1.96 -13.35
CA PHE A 472 -0.55 1.49 -12.26
C PHE A 472 -0.64 -0.01 -11.96
N GLY A 473 -1.40 -0.78 -12.74
CA GLY A 473 -1.45 -2.23 -12.57
C GLY A 473 -2.73 -2.93 -13.06
N PRO A 474 -2.81 -4.26 -12.88
CA PRO A 474 -3.96 -5.09 -13.18
C PRO A 474 -5.09 -4.92 -12.14
N THR A 475 -6.15 -5.71 -12.26
CA THR A 475 -7.15 -5.88 -11.20
C THR A 475 -6.57 -6.64 -10.01
N GLY A 476 -7.27 -6.62 -8.87
CA GLY A 476 -6.83 -7.28 -7.64
C GLY A 476 -6.31 -6.27 -6.63
N ALA A 477 -5.33 -6.66 -5.82
CA ALA A 477 -4.79 -5.81 -4.76
C ALA A 477 -4.23 -4.47 -5.29
N THR A 478 -4.47 -3.39 -4.55
CA THR A 478 -3.97 -2.04 -4.87
C THR A 478 -2.67 -1.70 -4.16
N GLY A 479 -2.43 -2.28 -2.98
CA GLY A 479 -1.34 -1.92 -2.07
C GLY A 479 -1.56 -0.55 -1.41
N VAL A 480 -2.82 -0.12 -1.28
CA VAL A 480 -3.20 1.16 -0.66
C VAL A 480 -2.65 1.30 0.75
N MET A 481 -2.39 2.54 1.18
CA MET A 481 -1.89 2.92 2.50
C MET A 481 -0.43 2.53 2.80
N VAL A 482 0.21 1.63 2.04
CA VAL A 482 1.65 1.33 2.20
C VAL A 482 2.48 2.61 2.20
N ARG A 483 2.22 3.48 1.21
CA ARG A 483 2.95 4.74 1.01
C ARG A 483 2.55 5.76 2.06
N SER A 484 1.26 5.96 2.28
CA SER A 484 0.75 6.92 3.27
C SER A 484 1.23 6.60 4.69
N ILE A 485 1.29 5.33 5.09
CA ILE A 485 1.79 4.92 6.41
C ILE A 485 3.29 5.21 6.53
N ALA A 486 4.10 4.86 5.52
CA ALA A 486 5.54 5.12 5.56
C ALA A 486 5.85 6.63 5.59
N THR A 487 5.18 7.41 4.75
CA THR A 487 5.28 8.89 4.74
C THR A 487 4.83 9.48 6.07
N PHE A 488 3.74 8.97 6.67
CA PHE A 488 3.28 9.39 7.99
C PHE A 488 4.34 9.13 9.06
N VAL A 489 4.94 7.93 9.08
CA VAL A 489 6.01 7.59 10.02
C VAL A 489 7.19 8.56 9.85
N GLU A 490 7.70 8.72 8.63
CA GLU A 490 8.84 9.59 8.33
C GLU A 490 8.65 11.02 8.86
N ARG A 491 7.43 11.53 8.75
CA ARG A 491 7.07 12.91 9.09
C ARG A 491 6.44 13.08 10.46
N PHE A 492 6.28 12.00 11.21
CA PHE A 492 5.56 12.03 12.45
C PHE A 492 6.22 12.99 13.44
N GLU A 493 5.47 13.99 13.87
CA GLU A 493 5.89 14.93 14.90
C GLU A 493 5.25 14.53 16.23
N ALA A 494 6.07 14.00 17.14
CA ALA A 494 5.67 13.77 18.52
C ALA A 494 5.36 15.10 19.21
N LYS A 495 4.35 15.12 20.08
CA LYS A 495 4.07 16.30 20.90
C LYS A 495 5.27 16.65 21.78
N LYS A 496 5.61 17.94 21.78
CA LYS A 496 6.56 18.52 22.76
C LYS A 496 5.92 18.69 24.14
#